data_AF-N0GV12-F1
#
_entry.id   AF-N0GV12-F1
#
_cell.length_a   1.000
_cell.length_b   1.000
_cell.length_c   1.000
_cell.angle_alpha   90.00
_cell.angle_beta   90.00
_cell.angle_gamma   90.00
#
_symmetry.space_group_name_H-M   'P 1'
#
loop_
_entity.id
_entity.type
_entity.pdbx_description
1 polymer ?
#
loop_
_entity_poly.entity_id
_entity_poly.type
_entity_poly.pdbx_seq_one_letter_code
_entity_poly.pdbx_strand_id
1 'polypeptide(L)'
;FQSKPTILVKVSMDGAPYLRKIDLNLYKCYIELLNALEDMFNFKIGKETGNEDGMEYETTYEDKDGDWMLVGDVPWEMFTTSCKRLRIIK
;
A
#
# COMPACT_ATOMS: atom_id res chain seq x y z
N PHE A 1 7.32 -18.05 22.12
CA PHE A 1 7.18 -16.89 21.22
C PHE A 1 6.58 -17.38 19.93
N GLN A 2 5.28 -17.17 19.67
CA GLN A 2 4.72 -17.46 18.34
C GLN A 2 5.25 -16.37 17.39
N SER A 3 6.01 -16.77 16.38
CA SER A 3 6.31 -15.89 15.25
C SER A 3 4.99 -15.59 14.55
N LYS A 4 4.57 -14.32 14.53
CA LYS A 4 3.46 -13.90 13.67
C LYS A 4 3.79 -14.33 12.23
N PRO A 5 2.84 -14.92 11.49
CA PRO A 5 3.09 -15.30 10.10
C PRO A 5 3.45 -14.05 9.29
N THR A 6 4.59 -14.09 8.60
CA THR A 6 5.05 -12.97 7.75
C THR A 6 4.10 -12.77 6.58
N ILE A 7 3.52 -11.57 6.44
CA ILE A 7 2.58 -11.21 5.38
C ILE A 7 3.34 -10.41 4.34
N LEU A 8 3.99 -11.10 3.41
CA LEU A 8 4.78 -10.47 2.35
C LEU A 8 3.89 -10.09 1.16
N VAL A 9 3.71 -8.79 0.96
CA VAL A 9 2.93 -8.23 -0.15
C VAL A 9 3.86 -7.68 -1.22
N LYS A 10 3.56 -7.98 -2.47
CA LYS A 10 4.27 -7.40 -3.62
C LYS A 10 3.73 -6.01 -3.90
N VAL A 11 4.63 -5.05 -4.07
CA VAL A 11 4.30 -3.68 -4.47
C VAL A 11 4.84 -3.45 -5.87
N SER A 12 3.99 -2.93 -6.75
CA SER A 12 4.32 -2.54 -8.12
C SER A 12 3.94 -1.09 -8.38
N MET A 13 4.68 -0.41 -9.24
CA MET A 13 4.41 0.96 -9.66
C MET A 13 4.14 0.98 -11.15
N ASP A 14 3.03 1.56 -11.58
CA ASP A 14 2.70 1.67 -13.00
C ASP A 14 3.63 2.65 -13.71
N GLY A 15 3.99 2.34 -14.96
CA GLY A 15 4.92 3.17 -15.74
C GLY A 15 6.41 2.98 -15.43
N ALA A 16 6.77 2.12 -14.47
CA ALA A 16 8.17 1.80 -14.19
C ALA A 16 8.37 0.33 -13.75
N PRO A 17 9.51 -0.32 -14.07
CA PRO A 17 9.76 -1.72 -13.71
C PRO A 17 10.17 -1.86 -12.23
N TYR A 18 9.35 -1.35 -11.30
CA TYR A 18 9.57 -1.49 -9.87
C TYR A 18 8.76 -2.65 -9.31
N LEU A 19 9.46 -3.62 -8.71
CA LEU A 19 8.85 -4.74 -7.99
C LEU A 19 9.58 -4.93 -6.66
N ARG A 20 8.91 -4.59 -5.55
CA ARG A 20 9.42 -4.84 -4.18
C ARG A 20 8.44 -5.69 -3.39
N LYS A 21 8.94 -6.26 -2.27
CA LYS A 21 8.10 -6.94 -1.29
C LYS A 21 8.22 -6.21 0.04
N ILE A 22 7.10 -6.00 0.72
CA ILE A 22 7.02 -5.43 2.07
C ILE A 22 6.35 -6.42 3.01
N ASP A 23 6.70 -6.41 4.29
CA ASP A 23 5.99 -7.18 5.31
C ASP A 23 4.93 -6.31 5.97
N LEU A 24 3.65 -6.65 5.78
CA LEU A 24 2.55 -5.89 6.36
C LEU A 24 2.53 -5.95 7.89
N ASN A 25 3.17 -6.95 8.52
CA ASN A 25 3.25 -7.03 9.98
C ASN A 25 4.12 -5.93 10.62
N LEU A 26 4.93 -5.24 9.82
CA LEU A 26 5.75 -4.11 10.30
C LEU A 26 4.92 -2.86 10.56
N TYR A 27 3.69 -2.80 10.03
CA TYR A 27 2.82 -1.65 10.10
C TYR A 27 1.59 -1.93 10.96
N LYS A 28 1.11 -0.93 11.68
CA LYS A 28 -0.08 -1.01 12.56
C LYS A 28 -1.29 -0.28 12.00
N CYS A 29 -1.10 0.58 11.01
CA CYS A 29 -2.16 1.36 10.39
C CYS A 29 -1.75 1.81 8.98
N TYR A 30 -2.71 2.36 8.24
CA TYR A 30 -2.46 2.90 6.90
C TYR A 30 -1.42 4.00 6.88
N ILE A 31 -1.39 4.88 7.88
CA ILE A 31 -0.43 6.00 7.91
C ILE A 31 1.01 5.49 7.91
N GLU A 32 1.32 4.48 8.73
CA GLU A 32 2.67 3.87 8.76
C GLU A 32 3.02 3.17 7.44
N LEU A 33 2.06 2.46 6.84
CA LEU A 33 2.24 1.81 5.54
C LEU A 33 2.52 2.85 4.44
N LEU A 34 1.71 3.90 4.37
CA LEU A 34 1.83 4.94 3.35
C LEU A 34 3.17 5.69 3.49
N ASN A 35 3.55 6.10 4.70
CA ASN A 35 4.85 6.73 4.94
C ASN A 35 6.02 5.83 4.49
N ALA A 36 5.93 4.52 4.78
CA ALA A 36 6.97 3.58 4.33
C ALA A 36 7.00 3.40 2.82
N LEU A 37 5.85 3.47 2.14
CA LEU A 37 5.79 3.46 0.68
C LEU A 37 6.39 4.75 0.09
N GLU A 38 6.07 5.91 0.66
CA GLU A 38 6.70 7.18 0.28
C GLU A 38 8.23 7.12 0.39
N ASP A 39 8.75 6.64 1.52
CA ASP A 39 10.18 6.48 1.75
C ASP A 39 10.81 5.44 0.80
N MET A 40 10.13 4.32 0.54
CA MET A 40 10.68 3.25 -0.30
C MET A 40 10.81 3.66 -1.77
N PHE A 41 9.83 4.40 -2.29
CA PHE A 41 9.72 4.71 -3.72
C PHE A 41 10.04 6.19 -4.00
N ASN A 42 10.35 6.98 -2.98
CA ASN A 42 10.72 8.40 -3.07
C ASN A 42 9.68 9.23 -3.83
N PHE A 43 8.40 8.98 -3.55
CA PHE A 43 7.23 9.71 -4.09
C PHE A 43 6.31 10.16 -2.95
N LYS A 44 5.36 11.07 -3.22
CA LYS A 44 4.38 11.53 -2.24
C LYS A 44 3.02 10.89 -2.51
N ILE A 45 2.43 10.24 -1.50
CA ILE A 45 1.06 9.72 -1.55
C ILE A 45 0.14 10.78 -0.94
N GLY A 46 -0.63 11.46 -1.79
CA GLY A 46 -1.55 12.48 -1.33
C GLY A 46 -2.74 11.89 -0.58
N LYS A 47 -2.84 12.16 0.73
CA LYS A 47 -4.13 12.14 1.44
C LYS A 47 -4.31 13.47 2.18
N GLU A 48 -5.08 14.35 1.55
CA GLU A 48 -5.67 15.58 2.11
C GLU A 48 -4.72 16.65 2.69
N THR A 49 -4.06 17.39 1.81
CA THR A 49 -3.89 18.85 2.01
C THR A 49 -4.08 19.50 0.64
N GLY A 50 -5.04 20.41 0.50
CA GLY A 50 -5.44 21.05 -0.77
C GLY A 50 -4.34 21.84 -1.47
N ASN A 51 -3.34 21.14 -2.02
CA ASN A 51 -2.40 21.64 -3.00
C ASN A 51 -2.63 20.88 -4.30
N GLU A 52 -3.02 21.65 -5.30
CA GLU A 52 -3.56 21.25 -6.60
C GLU A 52 -2.47 20.65 -7.52
N ASP A 53 -1.22 20.53 -7.04
CA ASP A 53 -0.04 20.08 -7.78
C ASP A 53 0.51 18.71 -7.34
N GLY A 54 -0.14 18.01 -6.40
CA GLY A 54 0.49 16.90 -5.66
C GLY A 54 -0.16 15.51 -5.71
N MET A 55 -1.30 15.33 -6.37
CA MET A 55 -1.93 14.01 -6.53
C MET A 55 -1.33 13.26 -7.72
N GLU A 56 -0.03 12.96 -7.65
CA GLU A 56 0.64 12.29 -8.76
C GLU A 56 0.48 10.76 -8.67
N TYR A 57 0.03 10.19 -7.54
CA TYR A 57 -0.10 8.73 -7.41
C TYR A 57 -1.25 8.27 -6.51
N GLU A 58 -2.06 7.33 -6.99
CA GLU A 58 -3.06 6.61 -6.22
C GLU A 58 -2.52 5.22 -5.81
N THR A 59 -2.91 4.73 -4.63
CA THR A 59 -2.52 3.39 -4.16
C THR A 59 -3.74 2.48 -4.11
N THR A 60 -3.70 1.40 -4.89
CA THR A 60 -4.71 0.34 -4.93
C THR A 60 -4.12 -0.98 -4.44
N TYR A 61 -4.98 -1.91 -4.01
CA TYR A 61 -4.57 -3.25 -3.65
C TYR A 61 -5.50 -4.30 -4.25
N GLU A 62 -4.95 -5.46 -4.57
CA GLU A 62 -5.71 -6.65 -4.95
C GLU A 62 -6.07 -7.41 -3.68
N ASP A 63 -7.36 -7.66 -3.47
CA ASP A 63 -7.85 -8.37 -2.30
C ASP A 63 -7.83 -9.91 -2.46
N LYS A 64 -8.48 -10.62 -1.55
CA LYS A 64 -8.51 -12.09 -1.55
C LYS A 64 -9.39 -12.67 -2.66
N ASP A 65 -10.34 -11.90 -3.17
CA ASP A 65 -11.29 -12.28 -4.22
C ASP A 65 -10.76 -11.90 -5.61
N GLY A 66 -9.69 -11.08 -5.65
CA GLY A 66 -9.01 -10.65 -6.87
C GLY A 66 -9.46 -9.28 -7.35
N ASP A 67 -10.26 -8.58 -6.54
CA ASP A 67 -10.77 -7.25 -6.84
C ASP A 67 -9.74 -6.17 -6.47
N TRP A 68 -9.66 -5.13 -7.30
CA TRP A 68 -8.83 -3.97 -7.04
C TRP A 68 -9.60 -2.93 -6.23
N MET A 69 -9.10 -2.64 -5.04
CA MET A 69 -9.70 -1.73 -4.06
C MET A 69 -8.75 -0.57 -3.75
N LEU A 70 -9.29 0.60 -3.37
CA LEU A 70 -8.47 1.72 -2.93
C LEU A 70 -7.94 1.50 -1.50
N VAL A 71 -6.69 1.87 -1.27
CA VAL A 71 -6.09 1.77 0.06
C VAL A 71 -6.75 2.76 1.02
N GLY A 72 -7.36 2.23 2.09
CA GLY A 72 -8.03 3.01 3.12
C GLY A 72 -9.55 2.93 3.11
N ASP A 73 -10.16 2.23 2.14
CA ASP A 73 -11.62 2.05 2.08
C ASP A 73 -12.15 1.08 3.14
N VAL A 74 -11.35 0.08 3.50
CA VAL A 74 -11.71 -0.95 4.48
C VAL A 74 -10.92 -0.77 5.79
N PRO A 75 -11.41 -1.30 6.92
CA PRO A 75 -10.63 -1.34 8.16
C PRO A 75 -9.26 -2.00 7.98
N TRP A 76 -8.24 -1.51 8.69
CA TRP A 76 -6.86 -2.01 8.60
C TRP A 76 -6.74 -3.54 8.80
N GLU A 77 -7.49 -4.11 9.73
CA GLU A 77 -7.50 -5.56 9.98
C GLU A 77 -8.04 -6.35 8.78
N MET A 78 -9.04 -5.82 8.08
CA MET A 78 -9.55 -6.42 6.84
C MET A 78 -8.55 -6.30 5.71
N PHE A 79 -7.89 -5.15 5.58
CA PHE A 79 -6.84 -4.94 4.59
C PHE A 79 -5.67 -5.91 4.78
N THR A 80 -5.10 -5.99 5.99
CA THR A 80 -3.94 -6.85 6.26
C THR A 80 -4.22 -8.34 6.06
N THR A 81 -5.47 -8.77 6.17
CA THR A 81 -5.88 -10.17 5.95
C THR A 81 -6.27 -10.49 4.51
N SER A 82 -6.68 -9.48 3.72
CA SER A 82 -7.14 -9.65 2.34
C SER A 82 -6.10 -9.26 1.28
N CYS A 83 -5.19 -8.35 1.61
CA CYS A 83 -4.25 -7.76 0.66
C CYS A 83 -3.25 -8.80 0.11
N LYS A 84 -3.31 -9.04 -1.19
CA LYS A 84 -2.38 -9.91 -1.93
C LYS A 84 -1.28 -9.11 -2.64
N ARG A 85 -1.64 -7.97 -3.22
CA ARG A 85 -0.74 -7.11 -4.01
C ARG A 85 -1.10 -5.65 -3.81
N LEU A 86 -0.09 -4.79 -3.84
CA LEU A 86 -0.23 -3.35 -3.87
C LEU A 86 0.23 -2.83 -5.23
N ARG A 87 -0.51 -1.85 -5.75
CA ARG A 87 -0.17 -1.15 -6.97
C ARG A 87 -0.29 0.35 -6.76
N ILE A 88 0.77 1.05 -7.09
CA ILE A 88 0.83 2.51 -7.14
C ILE A 88 0.62 2.89 -8.60
N ILE A 89 -0.44 3.63 -8.89
CA ILE A 89 -0.79 4.13 -10.22
C ILE A 89 -0.59 5.64 -10.25
N LYS A 90 -0.21 6.18 -11.41
CA LYS A 90 -0.08 7.63 -11.63
C LYS A 90 -1.41 8.22 -12.06
#